data_AF-A0A3R9PC53-F1
#
_entry.id   AF-A0A3R9PC53-F1
#
_cell.length_a   1.000
_cell.length_b   1.000
_cell.length_c   1.000
_cell.angle_alpha   90.00
_cell.angle_beta   90.00
_cell.angle_gamma   90.00
#
_symmetry.space_group_name_H-M   'P 1'
#
loop_
_entity.id
_entity.type
_entity.pdbx_description
1 polymer ?
#
loop_
_entity_poly.entity_id
_entity_poly.type
_entity_poly.pdbx_seq_one_letter_code
_entity_poly.pdbx_strand_id
1 'polypeptide(L)'
;MGVLLEISAHMYKEIKYIMRDPAWLIVFSIFPYIMAAISYLMGIASSYISPDAFSEFQRNTGSENVLLYFLTGYGIMFPSFLVVSVASENTGAEIASGTLEQVFVSPARRELFLLFSSFPYVMVAMLGLIISYAPLMLMNISLPDFIIAILMVFIGLLPLLGLGIMASNLTIKVKEYWSAANFLQAFLTLFSGFAYPISVLPEWMRLVSYILPTSHAVELVRRVIEAHSISYGNLYSIALMAIAYILAGVISFKLVEREGERSGSIYSS
;
A
#
# COMPACT_ATOMS: atom_id res chain seq x y z
N MET A 1 -21.62 -20.53 11.35
CA MET A 1 -22.43 -19.30 11.32
C MET A 1 -21.72 -18.12 12.00
N GLY A 2 -21.07 -18.30 13.18
CA GLY A 2 -20.45 -17.21 13.94
C GLY A 2 -19.36 -16.41 13.23
N VAL A 3 -18.36 -17.07 12.60
CA VAL A 3 -17.20 -16.39 12.00
C VAL A 3 -17.57 -15.43 10.86
N LEU A 4 -18.51 -15.82 9.98
CA LEU A 4 -18.96 -14.96 8.89
C LEU A 4 -19.71 -13.72 9.40
N LEU A 5 -20.51 -13.90 10.47
CA LEU A 5 -21.20 -12.81 11.14
C LEU A 5 -20.20 -11.83 11.76
N GLU A 6 -19.18 -12.33 12.46
CA GLU A 6 -18.10 -11.51 13.03
C GLU A 6 -17.35 -10.70 11.95
N ILE A 7 -16.96 -11.35 10.86
CA ILE A 7 -16.30 -10.69 9.72
C ILE A 7 -17.19 -9.58 9.15
N SER A 8 -18.46 -9.89 8.89
CA SER A 8 -19.40 -8.93 8.29
C SER A 8 -19.68 -7.74 9.21
N ALA A 9 -19.82 -7.96 10.52
CA ALA A 9 -20.01 -6.91 11.50
C ALA A 9 -18.80 -5.99 11.57
N HIS A 10 -17.60 -6.56 11.45
CA HIS A 10 -16.37 -5.79 11.48
C HIS A 10 -16.17 -4.97 10.21
N MET A 11 -16.38 -5.56 9.04
CA MET A 11 -16.38 -4.82 7.77
C MET A 11 -17.41 -3.70 7.78
N TYR A 12 -18.61 -3.94 8.33
CA TYR A 12 -19.64 -2.92 8.46
C TYR A 12 -19.20 -1.76 9.37
N LYS A 13 -18.53 -2.06 10.49
CA LYS A 13 -17.95 -1.04 11.38
C LYS A 13 -16.95 -0.17 10.63
N GLU A 14 -16.00 -0.78 9.91
CA GLU A 14 -14.99 -0.05 9.14
C GLU A 14 -15.61 0.81 8.04
N ILE A 15 -16.56 0.26 7.27
CA ILE A 15 -17.30 1.01 6.25
C ILE A 15 -18.00 2.23 6.87
N LYS A 16 -18.61 2.08 8.05
CA LYS A 16 -19.25 3.19 8.75
C LYS A 16 -18.24 4.26 9.20
N TYR A 17 -17.04 3.87 9.63
CA TYR A 17 -15.96 4.79 9.94
C TYR A 17 -15.54 5.59 8.71
N ILE A 18 -15.30 4.90 7.58
CA ILE A 18 -14.95 5.50 6.29
C ILE A 18 -16.05 6.48 5.83
N MET A 19 -17.32 6.07 5.89
CA MET A 19 -18.45 6.92 5.48
C MET A 19 -18.64 8.16 6.38
N ARG A 20 -18.15 8.11 7.63
CA ARG A 20 -18.25 9.24 8.56
C ARG A 20 -17.28 10.37 8.21
N ASP A 21 -16.15 10.06 7.59
CA ASP A 21 -15.14 11.04 7.19
C ASP A 21 -14.73 10.89 5.72
N PRO A 22 -15.58 11.33 4.77
CA PRO A 22 -15.27 11.26 3.35
C PRO A 22 -14.16 12.23 2.93
N ALA A 23 -13.71 13.14 3.81
CA ALA A 23 -12.63 14.07 3.49
C ALA A 23 -11.34 13.32 3.15
N TRP A 24 -11.08 12.19 3.83
CA TRP A 24 -9.93 11.33 3.53
C TRP A 24 -9.94 10.79 2.10
N LEU A 25 -11.09 10.43 1.54
CA LEU A 25 -11.19 9.99 0.14
C LEU A 25 -10.76 11.10 -0.83
N ILE A 26 -11.16 12.34 -0.57
CA ILE A 26 -10.80 13.51 -1.39
C ILE A 26 -9.29 13.75 -1.29
N VAL A 27 -8.74 13.75 -0.07
CA VAL A 27 -7.31 13.91 0.20
C VAL A 27 -6.50 12.86 -0.55
N PHE A 28 -6.85 11.58 -0.43
CA PHE A 28 -6.16 10.49 -1.13
C PHE A 28 -6.26 10.57 -2.65
N SER A 29 -7.33 11.17 -3.19
CA SER A 29 -7.49 11.35 -4.63
C SER A 29 -6.64 12.51 -5.18
N ILE A 30 -6.47 13.57 -4.39
CA ILE A 30 -5.76 14.80 -4.78
C ILE A 30 -4.25 14.70 -4.53
N PHE A 31 -3.82 14.06 -3.43
CA PHE A 31 -2.42 14.00 -3.04
C PHE A 31 -1.45 13.43 -4.10
N PRO A 32 -1.80 12.38 -4.86
CA PRO A 32 -0.98 11.90 -5.97
C PRO A 32 -0.65 13.00 -6.99
N TYR A 33 -1.62 13.87 -7.30
CA TYR A 33 -1.41 15.00 -8.20
C TYR A 33 -0.49 16.06 -7.62
N ILE A 34 -0.66 16.39 -6.33
CA ILE A 34 0.21 17.35 -5.66
C ILE A 34 1.65 16.85 -5.69
N MET A 35 1.88 15.58 -5.33
CA MET A 35 3.22 14.99 -5.34
C MET A 35 3.80 14.86 -6.76
N ALA A 36 2.98 14.48 -7.73
CA ALA A 36 3.40 14.43 -9.13
C ALA A 36 3.75 15.82 -9.67
N ALA A 37 2.96 16.84 -9.35
CA ALA A 37 3.23 18.23 -9.73
C ALA A 37 4.51 18.75 -9.07
N ILE A 38 4.71 18.51 -7.77
CA ILE A 38 5.95 18.87 -7.07
C ILE A 38 7.15 18.20 -7.75
N SER A 39 7.07 16.91 -8.04
CA SER A 39 8.17 16.16 -8.66
C SER A 39 8.45 16.61 -10.08
N TYR A 40 7.41 16.93 -10.85
CA TYR A 40 7.53 17.52 -12.18
C TYR A 40 8.18 18.91 -12.12
N LEU A 41 7.75 19.77 -11.19
CA LEU A 41 8.36 21.08 -10.95
C LEU A 41 9.82 20.95 -10.50
N MET A 42 10.17 19.96 -9.69
CA MET A 42 11.56 19.65 -9.35
C MET A 42 12.37 19.23 -10.58
N GLY A 43 11.76 18.51 -11.53
CA GLY A 43 12.35 18.24 -12.83
C GLY A 43 12.66 19.52 -13.62
N ILE A 44 11.71 20.46 -13.68
CA ILE A 44 11.92 21.78 -14.30
C ILE A 44 13.00 22.58 -13.57
N ALA A 45 12.99 22.58 -12.23
CA ALA A 45 14.01 23.23 -11.44
C ALA A 45 15.41 22.67 -11.77
N SER A 46 15.50 21.34 -11.92
CA SER A 46 16.75 20.65 -12.25
C SER A 46 17.21 20.95 -13.69
N SER A 47 16.29 21.18 -14.62
CA SER A 47 16.65 21.54 -16.00
C SER A 47 17.33 22.91 -16.13
N TYR A 48 17.14 23.81 -15.16
CA TYR A 48 17.90 25.07 -15.10
C TYR A 48 19.38 24.87 -14.74
N ILE A 49 19.70 23.80 -14.01
CA ILE A 49 21.07 23.46 -13.61
C ILE A 49 21.70 22.53 -14.66
N SER A 50 20.93 21.60 -15.21
CA SER A 50 21.37 20.62 -16.20
C SER A 50 20.34 20.57 -17.34
N PRO A 51 20.61 21.24 -18.49
CA PRO A 51 19.64 21.39 -19.58
C PRO A 51 19.02 20.07 -20.08
N ASP A 52 19.76 18.97 -19.97
CA ASP A 52 19.34 17.64 -20.46
C ASP A 52 18.60 16.79 -19.41
N ALA A 53 18.29 17.32 -18.22
CA ALA A 53 17.74 16.56 -17.09
C ALA A 53 16.46 15.76 -17.43
N PHE A 54 15.53 16.34 -18.20
CA PHE A 54 14.33 15.63 -18.64
C PHE A 54 14.66 14.52 -19.64
N SER A 55 15.54 14.78 -20.59
CA SER A 55 15.94 13.78 -21.59
C SER A 55 16.69 12.61 -20.95
N GLU A 56 17.47 12.87 -19.90
CA GLU A 56 18.16 11.85 -19.11
C GLU A 56 17.17 11.05 -18.27
N PHE A 57 16.19 11.70 -17.65
CA PHE A 57 15.10 11.03 -16.95
C PHE A 57 14.30 10.11 -17.88
N GLN A 58 13.90 10.61 -19.05
CA GLN A 58 13.18 9.82 -20.06
C GLN A 58 14.03 8.63 -20.53
N ARG A 59 15.35 8.80 -20.69
CA ARG A 59 16.26 7.71 -21.06
C ARG A 59 16.39 6.64 -19.96
N ASN A 60 16.41 7.06 -18.70
CA ASN A 60 16.56 6.16 -17.56
C ASN A 60 15.27 5.44 -17.19
N THR A 61 14.11 6.05 -17.45
CA THR A 61 12.79 5.49 -17.13
C THR A 61 12.13 4.79 -18.31
N GLY A 62 12.48 5.17 -19.55
CA GLY A 62 11.77 4.74 -20.75
C GLY A 62 10.39 5.37 -20.92
N SER A 63 10.00 6.32 -20.06
CA SER A 63 8.68 6.96 -20.11
C SER A 63 8.78 8.29 -20.87
N GLU A 64 7.95 8.46 -21.91
CA GLU A 64 7.85 9.72 -22.64
C GLU A 64 7.16 10.81 -21.81
N ASN A 65 6.20 10.42 -20.96
CA ASN A 65 5.39 11.34 -20.17
C ASN A 65 5.80 11.30 -18.69
N VAL A 66 6.70 12.20 -18.33
CA VAL A 66 7.26 12.31 -16.96
C VAL A 66 6.19 12.59 -15.90
N LEU A 67 5.18 13.41 -16.22
CA LEU A 67 4.09 13.69 -15.28
C LEU A 67 3.27 12.42 -15.00
N LEU A 68 2.94 11.67 -16.05
CA LEU A 68 2.21 10.42 -15.94
C LEU A 68 3.01 9.38 -15.15
N TYR A 69 4.32 9.29 -15.38
CA TYR A 69 5.21 8.40 -14.63
C TYR A 69 5.14 8.62 -13.11
N PHE A 70 5.19 9.89 -12.67
CA PHE A 70 5.07 10.26 -11.26
C PHE A 70 3.66 10.03 -10.73
N LEU A 71 2.63 10.42 -11.48
CA LEU A 71 1.25 10.22 -11.08
C LEU A 71 0.93 8.74 -10.91
N THR A 72 1.46 7.87 -11.78
CA THR A 72 1.31 6.42 -11.64
C THR A 72 1.96 5.91 -10.36
N GLY A 73 3.19 6.34 -10.09
CA GLY A 73 3.93 5.96 -8.89
C GLY A 73 3.25 6.40 -7.60
N TYR A 74 2.90 7.69 -7.49
CA TYR A 74 2.24 8.23 -6.31
C TYR A 74 0.80 7.73 -6.16
N GLY A 75 0.13 7.47 -7.29
CA GLY A 75 -1.16 6.80 -7.31
C GLY A 75 -1.11 5.42 -6.66
N ILE A 76 0.01 4.70 -6.72
CA ILE A 76 0.14 3.40 -6.03
C ILE A 76 0.64 3.58 -4.60
N MET A 77 1.52 4.56 -4.38
CA MET A 77 2.11 4.85 -3.07
C MET A 77 1.06 5.11 -1.98
N PHE A 78 0.14 6.04 -2.23
CA PHE A 78 -0.83 6.46 -1.21
C PHE A 78 -1.82 5.36 -0.80
N PRO A 79 -2.47 4.65 -1.76
CA PRO A 79 -3.17 3.39 -1.50
C PRO A 79 -2.36 2.38 -0.70
N SER A 80 -1.07 2.23 -1.02
CA SER A 80 -0.22 1.26 -0.32
C SER A 80 -0.04 1.65 1.15
N PHE A 81 0.15 2.94 1.42
CA PHE A 81 0.26 3.44 2.79
C PHE A 81 -1.04 3.26 3.56
N LEU A 82 -2.18 3.59 2.95
CA LEU A 82 -3.49 3.43 3.56
C LEU A 82 -3.76 1.98 3.98
N VAL A 83 -3.51 1.01 3.08
CA VAL A 83 -3.75 -0.40 3.38
C VAL A 83 -2.83 -0.92 4.49
N VAL A 84 -1.56 -0.49 4.53
CA VAL A 84 -0.60 -0.94 5.55
C VAL A 84 -0.82 -0.24 6.90
N SER A 85 -1.20 1.03 6.91
CA SER A 85 -1.30 1.82 8.15
C SER A 85 -2.54 1.47 8.96
N VAL A 86 -3.67 1.20 8.33
CA VAL A 86 -4.95 0.91 9.00
C VAL A 86 -4.83 -0.25 10.00
N ALA A 87 -4.19 -1.35 9.61
CA ALA A 87 -3.98 -2.49 10.52
C ALA A 87 -3.16 -2.10 11.76
N SER A 88 -2.13 -1.28 11.57
CA SER A 88 -1.30 -0.73 12.64
C SER A 88 -2.10 0.23 13.54
N GLU A 89 -2.85 1.16 12.95
CA GLU A 89 -3.65 2.16 13.65
C GLU A 89 -4.76 1.52 14.47
N ASN A 90 -5.48 0.55 13.92
CA ASN A 90 -6.52 -0.20 14.64
C ASN A 90 -5.92 -0.93 15.86
N THR A 91 -4.75 -1.53 15.69
CA THR A 91 -4.02 -2.18 16.80
C THR A 91 -3.57 -1.15 17.83
N GLY A 92 -3.08 0.01 17.38
CA GLY A 92 -2.71 1.13 18.23
C GLY A 92 -3.87 1.67 19.04
N ALA A 93 -5.04 1.79 18.43
CA ALA A 93 -6.27 2.24 19.09
C ALA A 93 -6.65 1.27 20.22
N GLU A 94 -6.52 -0.04 20.01
CA GLU A 94 -6.77 -1.05 21.05
C GLU A 94 -5.76 -1.01 22.20
N ILE A 95 -4.49 -0.70 21.90
CA ILE A 95 -3.46 -0.47 22.92
C ILE A 95 -3.82 0.77 23.73
N ALA A 96 -4.16 1.88 23.06
CA ALA A 96 -4.50 3.14 23.70
C ALA A 96 -5.77 3.07 24.55
N SER A 97 -6.74 2.23 24.17
CA SER A 97 -7.96 1.98 24.96
C SER A 97 -7.78 0.95 26.07
N GLY A 98 -6.62 0.31 26.20
CA GLY A 98 -6.38 -0.74 27.20
C GLY A 98 -7.22 -2.01 26.96
N THR A 99 -7.80 -2.18 25.77
CA THR A 99 -8.65 -3.34 25.44
C THR A 99 -7.87 -4.46 24.76
N LEU A 100 -6.58 -4.27 24.51
CA LEU A 100 -5.75 -5.24 23.81
C LEU A 100 -5.83 -6.64 24.44
N GLU A 101 -5.73 -6.73 25.77
CA GLU A 101 -5.84 -7.98 26.52
C GLU A 101 -7.20 -8.66 26.32
N GLN A 102 -8.28 -7.89 26.38
CA GLN A 102 -9.64 -8.41 26.17
C GLN A 102 -9.81 -8.97 24.75
N VAL A 103 -9.19 -8.32 23.76
CA VAL A 103 -9.21 -8.79 22.38
C VAL A 103 -8.40 -10.08 22.22
N PHE A 104 -7.24 -10.21 22.88
CA PHE A 104 -6.43 -11.44 22.84
C PHE A 104 -7.10 -12.64 23.53
N VAL A 105 -7.91 -12.41 24.57
CA VAL A 105 -8.65 -13.49 25.27
C VAL A 105 -9.96 -13.83 24.55
N SER A 106 -10.37 -13.02 23.57
CA SER A 106 -11.59 -13.29 22.80
C SER A 106 -11.43 -14.52 21.90
N PRO A 107 -12.48 -15.33 21.69
CA PRO A 107 -12.43 -16.50 20.81
C PRO A 107 -12.33 -16.15 19.31
N ALA A 108 -12.31 -14.86 18.96
CA ALA A 108 -12.24 -14.39 17.58
C ALA A 108 -10.83 -14.55 17.02
N ARG A 109 -10.72 -15.08 15.79
CA ARG A 109 -9.43 -15.21 15.09
C ARG A 109 -8.89 -13.83 14.71
N ARG A 110 -7.94 -13.32 15.50
CA ARG A 110 -7.42 -11.96 15.35
C ARG A 110 -6.66 -11.75 14.04
N GLU A 111 -6.07 -12.80 13.47
CA GLU A 111 -5.47 -12.73 12.14
C GLU A 111 -6.51 -12.42 11.05
N LEU A 112 -7.72 -12.96 11.17
CA LEU A 112 -8.81 -12.67 10.24
C LEU A 112 -9.32 -11.24 10.48
N PHE A 113 -9.42 -10.83 11.74
CA PHE A 113 -9.81 -9.47 12.11
C PHE A 113 -8.90 -8.42 11.45
N LEU A 114 -7.58 -8.55 11.57
CA LEU A 114 -6.63 -7.60 10.97
C LEU A 114 -6.69 -7.59 9.44
N LEU A 115 -6.88 -8.76 8.83
CA LEU A 115 -7.01 -8.88 7.38
C LEU A 115 -8.31 -8.20 6.87
N PHE A 116 -9.44 -8.48 7.53
CA PHE A 116 -10.75 -7.96 7.14
C PHE A 116 -10.98 -6.52 7.57
N SER A 117 -10.23 -5.98 8.53
CA SER A 117 -10.27 -4.54 8.84
C SER A 117 -9.55 -3.71 7.78
N SER A 118 -8.50 -4.26 7.17
CA SER A 118 -7.74 -3.59 6.09
C SER A 118 -8.42 -3.71 4.71
N PHE A 119 -9.20 -4.77 4.49
CA PHE A 119 -9.83 -5.04 3.19
C PHE A 119 -10.79 -3.94 2.68
N PRO A 120 -11.69 -3.35 3.51
CA PRO A 120 -12.50 -2.20 3.10
C PRO A 120 -11.65 -1.04 2.56
N TYR A 121 -10.45 -0.83 3.11
CA TYR A 121 -9.57 0.24 2.68
C TYR A 121 -8.90 -0.03 1.33
N VAL A 122 -8.80 -1.30 0.90
CA VAL A 122 -8.45 -1.63 -0.49
C VAL A 122 -9.53 -1.09 -1.44
N MET A 123 -10.81 -1.23 -1.07
CA MET A 123 -11.92 -0.69 -1.88
C MET A 123 -11.91 0.84 -1.90
N VAL A 124 -11.67 1.48 -0.76
CA VAL A 124 -11.50 2.94 -0.64
C VAL A 124 -10.33 3.40 -1.51
N ALA A 125 -9.21 2.70 -1.47
CA ALA A 125 -8.05 3.00 -2.29
C ALA A 125 -8.37 2.86 -3.79
N MET A 126 -9.13 1.83 -4.20
CA MET A 126 -9.61 1.71 -5.58
C MET A 126 -10.47 2.90 -5.98
N LEU A 127 -11.42 3.31 -5.14
CA LEU A 127 -12.27 4.48 -5.42
C LEU A 127 -11.44 5.76 -5.55
N GLY A 128 -10.51 5.98 -4.62
CA GLY A 128 -9.57 7.11 -4.67
C GLY A 128 -8.76 7.12 -5.95
N LEU A 129 -8.33 5.96 -6.44
CA LEU A 129 -7.62 5.86 -7.71
C LEU A 129 -8.50 6.11 -8.92
N ILE A 130 -9.71 5.58 -8.96
CA ILE A 130 -10.65 5.86 -10.05
C ILE A 130 -10.85 7.37 -10.18
N ILE A 131 -11.03 8.07 -9.05
CA ILE A 131 -11.17 9.53 -9.01
C ILE A 131 -9.86 10.20 -9.43
N SER A 132 -8.72 9.72 -8.94
CA SER A 132 -7.38 10.26 -9.22
C SER A 132 -6.87 9.98 -10.63
N TYR A 133 -7.49 9.09 -11.39
CA TYR A 133 -7.12 8.82 -12.77
C TYR A 133 -8.22 9.22 -13.77
N ALA A 134 -9.43 9.56 -13.32
CA ALA A 134 -10.51 10.04 -14.20
C ALA A 134 -10.10 11.23 -15.09
N PRO A 135 -9.35 12.24 -14.60
CA PRO A 135 -8.83 13.31 -15.46
C PRO A 135 -7.86 12.84 -16.55
N LEU A 136 -7.16 11.70 -16.36
CA LEU A 136 -6.26 11.14 -17.38
C LEU A 136 -7.02 10.56 -18.57
N MET A 137 -8.31 10.27 -18.44
CA MET A 137 -9.15 9.91 -19.60
C MET A 137 -9.22 11.06 -20.63
N LEU A 138 -8.97 12.31 -20.20
CA LEU A 138 -8.84 13.47 -21.09
C LEU A 138 -7.52 13.47 -21.88
N MET A 139 -6.55 12.62 -21.50
CA MET A 139 -5.25 12.47 -22.15
C MET A 139 -5.20 11.30 -23.16
N ASN A 140 -6.35 10.89 -23.70
CA ASN A 140 -6.50 9.78 -24.68
C ASN A 140 -6.08 8.39 -24.16
N ILE A 141 -6.08 8.14 -22.85
CA ILE A 141 -5.97 6.77 -22.34
C ILE A 141 -7.24 6.00 -22.71
N SER A 142 -7.09 4.83 -23.31
CA SER A 142 -8.23 4.01 -23.69
C SER A 142 -8.98 3.50 -22.44
N LEU A 143 -10.32 3.48 -22.50
CA LEU A 143 -11.14 2.94 -21.41
C LEU A 143 -10.75 1.49 -21.03
N PRO A 144 -10.46 0.58 -21.99
CA PRO A 144 -9.93 -0.75 -21.67
C PRO A 144 -8.65 -0.72 -20.84
N ASP A 145 -7.65 0.09 -21.22
CA ASP A 145 -6.37 0.14 -20.51
C ASP A 145 -6.53 0.71 -19.11
N PHE A 146 -7.43 1.68 -18.95
CA PHE A 146 -7.81 2.23 -17.65
C PHE A 146 -8.42 1.15 -16.73
N ILE A 147 -9.36 0.35 -17.24
CA ILE A 147 -9.98 -0.74 -16.48
C ILE A 147 -8.93 -1.79 -16.10
N ILE A 148 -8.06 -2.17 -17.04
CA ILE A 148 -6.98 -3.12 -16.80
C ILE A 148 -6.02 -2.56 -15.73
N ALA A 149 -5.66 -1.28 -15.82
CA ALA A 149 -4.77 -0.64 -14.85
C ALA A 149 -5.37 -0.68 -13.43
N ILE A 150 -6.65 -0.36 -13.27
CA ILE A 150 -7.35 -0.48 -11.97
C ILE A 150 -7.30 -1.91 -11.43
N LEU A 151 -7.56 -2.90 -12.29
CA LEU A 151 -7.46 -4.32 -11.90
C LEU A 151 -6.04 -4.70 -11.47
N MET A 152 -5.01 -4.19 -12.16
CA MET A 152 -3.62 -4.43 -11.79
C MET A 152 -3.26 -3.77 -10.46
N VAL A 153 -3.77 -2.56 -10.18
CA VAL A 153 -3.57 -1.94 -8.87
C VAL A 153 -4.29 -2.75 -7.79
N PHE A 154 -5.53 -3.18 -8.02
CA PHE A 154 -6.27 -4.03 -7.08
C PHE A 154 -5.46 -5.28 -6.69
N ILE A 155 -4.98 -6.02 -7.70
CA ILE A 155 -4.15 -7.23 -7.48
C ILE A 155 -2.84 -6.87 -6.79
N GLY A 156 -2.22 -5.73 -7.14
CA GLY A 156 -1.00 -5.21 -6.54
C GLY A 156 -1.13 -4.81 -5.06
N LEU A 157 -2.33 -4.44 -4.60
CA LEU A 157 -2.59 -4.11 -3.19
C LEU A 157 -2.87 -5.33 -2.31
N LEU A 158 -3.27 -6.48 -2.87
CA LEU A 158 -3.59 -7.67 -2.07
C LEU A 158 -2.43 -8.17 -1.18
N PRO A 159 -1.17 -8.23 -1.64
CA PRO A 159 -0.04 -8.59 -0.77
C PRO A 159 0.14 -7.64 0.42
N LEU A 160 -0.30 -6.38 0.29
CA LEU A 160 -0.17 -5.39 1.35
C LEU A 160 -1.05 -5.67 2.55
N LEU A 161 -2.12 -6.46 2.39
CA LEU A 161 -2.90 -6.94 3.53
C LEU A 161 -2.03 -7.76 4.49
N GLY A 162 -1.12 -8.57 3.95
CA GLY A 162 -0.14 -9.32 4.74
C GLY A 162 0.89 -8.41 5.43
N LEU A 163 1.38 -7.39 4.73
CA LEU A 163 2.27 -6.37 5.30
C LEU A 163 1.59 -5.53 6.39
N GLY A 164 0.29 -5.23 6.25
CA GLY A 164 -0.51 -4.57 7.29
C GLY A 164 -0.59 -5.40 8.57
N ILE A 165 -0.76 -6.72 8.46
CA ILE A 165 -0.69 -7.62 9.64
C ILE A 165 0.70 -7.56 10.29
N MET A 166 1.77 -7.57 9.48
CA MET A 166 3.13 -7.40 10.01
C MET A 166 3.33 -6.01 10.68
N ALA A 167 2.71 -4.96 10.15
CA ALA A 167 2.69 -3.63 10.75
C ALA A 167 2.04 -3.63 12.13
N SER A 168 0.88 -4.27 12.26
CA SER A 168 0.20 -4.48 13.54
C SER A 168 1.09 -5.21 14.56
N ASN A 169 1.81 -6.25 14.12
CA ASN A 169 2.75 -6.96 14.98
C ASN A 169 3.90 -6.08 15.48
N LEU A 170 4.42 -5.21 14.60
CA LEU A 170 5.43 -4.22 14.99
C LEU A 170 4.87 -3.24 16.03
N THR A 171 3.61 -2.79 15.84
CA THR A 171 2.91 -1.92 16.79
C THR A 171 2.75 -2.55 18.17
N ILE A 172 2.46 -3.86 18.24
CA ILE A 172 2.39 -4.58 19.52
C ILE A 172 3.75 -4.58 20.22
N LYS A 173 4.85 -4.78 19.47
CA LYS A 173 6.22 -4.81 20.03
C LYS A 173 6.73 -3.43 20.46
N VAL A 174 6.47 -2.41 19.65
CA VAL A 174 6.94 -1.03 19.90
C VAL A 174 6.00 -0.30 20.89
N LYS A 175 4.76 -0.78 21.05
CA LYS A 175 3.67 -0.12 21.81
C LYS A 175 3.33 1.28 21.30
N GLU A 176 3.66 1.58 20.04
CA GLU A 176 3.41 2.86 19.40
C GLU A 176 3.09 2.68 17.91
N TYR A 177 1.85 2.97 17.53
CA TYR A 177 1.35 2.69 16.17
C TYR A 177 1.90 3.64 15.11
N TRP A 178 2.10 4.92 15.48
CA TRP A 178 2.57 5.94 14.55
C TRP A 178 3.99 5.63 14.09
N SER A 179 4.89 5.30 15.01
CA SER A 179 6.25 4.91 14.69
C SER A 179 6.33 3.64 13.82
N ALA A 180 5.53 2.61 14.12
CA ALA A 180 5.49 1.38 13.33
C ALA A 180 4.98 1.60 11.89
N ALA A 181 3.89 2.36 11.73
CA ALA A 181 3.34 2.69 10.41
C ALA A 181 4.31 3.54 9.59
N ASN A 182 4.91 4.58 10.17
CA ASN A 182 5.88 5.44 9.48
C ASN A 182 7.14 4.70 9.07
N PHE A 183 7.64 3.79 9.91
CA PHE A 183 8.80 2.97 9.55
C PHE A 183 8.54 2.15 8.29
N LEU A 184 7.37 1.49 8.20
CA LEU A 184 7.01 0.72 7.02
C LEU A 184 6.74 1.60 5.80
N GLN A 185 6.09 2.75 5.96
CA GLN A 185 5.88 3.69 4.86
C GLN A 185 7.21 4.25 4.32
N ALA A 186 8.15 4.58 5.21
CA ALA A 186 9.50 5.01 4.83
C ALA A 186 10.23 3.89 4.09
N PHE A 187 10.14 2.65 4.58
CA PHE A 187 10.70 1.48 3.91
C PHE A 187 10.13 1.29 2.50
N LEU A 188 8.80 1.35 2.36
CA LEU A 188 8.16 1.27 1.04
C LEU A 188 8.58 2.42 0.13
N THR A 189 8.66 3.66 0.62
CA THR A 189 9.12 4.81 -0.18
C THR A 189 10.53 4.61 -0.75
N LEU A 190 11.43 4.05 0.05
CA LEU A 190 12.84 3.88 -0.29
C LEU A 190 13.13 2.72 -1.24
N PHE A 191 12.26 1.72 -1.30
CA PHE A 191 12.52 0.50 -2.06
C PHE A 191 11.49 0.20 -3.15
N SER A 192 10.33 0.86 -3.18
CA SER A 192 9.25 0.52 -4.14
C SER A 192 9.36 1.18 -5.51
N GLY A 193 10.30 2.11 -5.71
CA GLY A 193 10.45 2.79 -7.01
C GLY A 193 9.24 3.64 -7.42
N PHE A 194 8.53 4.25 -6.45
CA PHE A 194 7.37 5.10 -6.75
C PHE A 194 7.77 6.30 -7.61
N ALA A 195 8.82 7.02 -7.24
CA ALA A 195 9.25 8.23 -7.95
C ALA A 195 10.44 8.02 -8.90
N TYR A 196 11.05 6.84 -8.91
CA TYR A 196 12.27 6.55 -9.65
C TYR A 196 12.30 5.10 -10.12
N PRO A 197 13.04 4.79 -11.19
CA PRO A 197 13.13 3.42 -11.68
C PRO A 197 14.05 2.60 -10.77
N ILE A 198 13.71 1.34 -10.53
CA ILE A 198 14.48 0.46 -9.65
C ILE A 198 15.89 0.19 -10.23
N SER A 199 16.07 0.37 -11.55
CA SER A 199 17.36 0.25 -12.24
C SER A 199 18.42 1.25 -11.78
N VAL A 200 18.03 2.40 -11.21
CA VAL A 200 19.00 3.39 -10.67
C VAL A 200 19.46 3.05 -9.26
N LEU A 201 18.80 2.11 -8.58
CA LEU A 201 19.20 1.71 -7.24
C LEU A 201 20.50 0.89 -7.25
N PRO A 202 21.36 1.04 -6.23
CA PRO A 202 22.46 0.14 -5.95
C PRO A 202 22.00 -1.32 -5.88
N GLU A 203 22.90 -2.25 -6.19
CA GLU A 203 22.57 -3.68 -6.32
C GLU A 203 21.88 -4.26 -5.07
N TRP A 204 22.38 -3.94 -3.87
CA TRP A 204 21.78 -4.40 -2.62
C TRP A 204 20.37 -3.85 -2.38
N MET A 205 20.10 -2.58 -2.74
CA MET A 205 18.77 -1.98 -2.62
C MET A 205 17.81 -2.60 -3.63
N ARG A 206 18.29 -2.86 -4.85
CA ARG A 206 17.52 -3.49 -5.92
C ARG A 206 17.05 -4.89 -5.53
N LEU A 207 17.89 -5.67 -4.84
CA LEU A 207 17.49 -6.98 -4.31
C LEU A 207 16.32 -6.87 -3.32
N VAL A 208 16.35 -5.87 -2.44
CA VAL A 208 15.24 -5.60 -1.50
C VAL A 208 13.98 -5.20 -2.26
N SER A 209 14.11 -4.33 -3.27
CA SER A 209 13.00 -3.91 -4.12
C SER A 209 12.31 -5.08 -4.81
N TYR A 210 13.05 -6.09 -5.29
CA TYR A 210 12.45 -7.26 -5.94
C TYR A 210 11.65 -8.17 -5.00
N ILE A 211 11.90 -8.09 -3.69
CA ILE A 211 11.12 -8.82 -2.68
C ILE A 211 9.82 -8.06 -2.36
N LEU A 212 9.76 -6.75 -2.62
CA LEU A 212 8.59 -5.94 -2.26
C LEU A 212 7.48 -6.01 -3.31
N PRO A 213 6.22 -6.28 -2.91
CA PRO A 213 5.10 -6.39 -3.84
C PRO A 213 4.74 -5.06 -4.49
N THR A 214 4.99 -3.94 -3.80
CA THR A 214 4.77 -2.58 -4.29
C THR A 214 5.62 -2.26 -5.52
N SER A 215 6.87 -2.71 -5.54
CA SER A 215 7.77 -2.57 -6.70
C SER A 215 7.17 -3.20 -7.96
N HIS A 216 6.68 -4.44 -7.83
CA HIS A 216 6.04 -5.17 -8.93
C HIS A 216 4.71 -4.53 -9.33
N ALA A 217 3.93 -4.06 -8.36
CA ALA A 217 2.67 -3.36 -8.62
C ALA A 217 2.89 -2.08 -9.44
N VAL A 218 3.90 -1.27 -9.08
CA VAL A 218 4.27 -0.06 -9.82
C VAL A 218 4.68 -0.39 -11.25
N GLU A 219 5.54 -1.39 -11.44
CA GLU A 219 5.97 -1.78 -12.79
C GLU A 219 4.80 -2.33 -13.64
N LEU A 220 3.94 -3.14 -13.04
CA LEU A 220 2.79 -3.74 -13.72
C LEU A 220 1.83 -2.66 -14.25
N VAL A 221 1.51 -1.67 -13.42
CA VAL A 221 0.58 -0.59 -13.79
C VAL A 221 1.21 0.36 -14.81
N ARG A 222 2.51 0.68 -14.67
CA ARG A 222 3.24 1.48 -15.68
C ARG A 222 3.23 0.82 -17.05
N ARG A 223 3.45 -0.50 -17.13
CA ARG A 223 3.39 -1.23 -18.41
C ARG A 223 2.01 -1.20 -19.07
N VAL A 224 0.94 -1.23 -18.28
CA VAL A 224 -0.42 -1.12 -18.81
C VAL A 224 -0.71 0.29 -19.33
N ILE A 225 -0.35 1.32 -18.56
CA ILE A 225 -0.67 2.71 -18.89
C ILE A 225 0.21 3.27 -20.01
N GLU A 226 1.51 2.96 -20.01
CA GLU A 226 2.48 3.51 -20.97
C GLU A 226 2.66 2.57 -22.16
N ALA A 227 2.86 1.27 -21.91
CA ALA A 227 3.20 0.29 -22.95
C ALA A 227 2.00 -0.52 -23.46
N HIS A 228 0.77 -0.23 -22.99
CA HIS A 228 -0.48 -0.87 -23.43
C HIS A 228 -0.39 -2.41 -23.40
N SER A 229 0.37 -2.95 -22.44
CA SER A 229 0.70 -4.38 -22.39
C SER A 229 0.71 -4.92 -20.96
N ILE A 230 0.25 -6.16 -20.82
CA ILE A 230 0.23 -6.87 -19.54
C ILE A 230 1.47 -7.78 -19.47
N SER A 231 2.30 -7.58 -18.44
CA SER A 231 3.37 -8.52 -18.12
C SER A 231 2.81 -9.68 -17.31
N TYR A 232 2.51 -10.80 -17.96
CA TYR A 232 2.02 -12.00 -17.27
C TYR A 232 2.99 -12.51 -16.20
N GLY A 233 4.31 -12.40 -16.44
CA GLY A 233 5.32 -12.77 -15.43
C GLY A 233 5.22 -11.95 -14.15
N ASN A 234 5.02 -10.63 -14.25
CA ASN A 234 4.83 -9.76 -13.09
C ASN A 234 3.49 -10.05 -12.41
N LEU A 235 2.43 -10.33 -13.18
CA LEU A 235 1.13 -10.69 -12.64
C LEU A 235 1.19 -11.98 -11.81
N TYR A 236 1.84 -13.03 -12.31
CA TYR A 236 2.06 -14.27 -11.55
C TYR A 236 2.90 -14.04 -10.30
N SER A 237 3.93 -13.20 -10.40
CA SER A 237 4.79 -12.85 -9.26
C SER A 237 3.98 -12.16 -8.16
N ILE A 238 3.16 -11.16 -8.50
CA ILE A 238 2.29 -10.47 -7.53
C ILE A 238 1.26 -11.43 -6.93
N ALA A 239 0.64 -12.29 -7.73
CA ALA A 239 -0.33 -13.26 -7.23
C ALA A 239 0.31 -14.24 -6.22
N LEU A 240 1.52 -14.72 -6.50
CA LEU A 240 2.30 -15.54 -5.57
C LEU A 240 2.70 -14.75 -4.32
N MET A 241 3.12 -13.50 -4.48
CA MET A 241 3.44 -12.60 -3.36
C MET A 241 2.21 -12.33 -2.50
N ALA A 242 1.02 -12.21 -3.08
CA ALA A 242 -0.21 -12.00 -2.31
C ALA A 242 -0.44 -13.14 -1.33
N ILE A 243 -0.32 -14.38 -1.80
CA ILE A 243 -0.43 -15.58 -0.96
C ILE A 243 0.72 -15.61 0.06
N ALA A 244 1.96 -15.38 -0.38
CA ALA A 244 3.15 -15.47 0.47
C ALA A 244 3.12 -14.43 1.61
N TYR A 245 2.81 -13.16 1.32
CA TYR A 245 2.76 -12.10 2.31
C TYR A 245 1.58 -12.25 3.27
N ILE A 246 0.41 -12.67 2.80
CA ILE A 246 -0.72 -12.94 3.70
C ILE A 246 -0.38 -14.09 4.64
N LEU A 247 0.18 -15.19 4.12
CA LEU A 247 0.62 -16.31 4.96
C LEU A 247 1.71 -15.89 5.95
N ALA A 248 2.72 -15.15 5.49
CA ALA A 248 3.79 -14.65 6.36
C ALA A 248 3.25 -13.70 7.43
N GLY A 249 2.28 -12.84 7.10
CA GLY A 249 1.58 -11.98 8.04
C GLY A 249 0.87 -12.80 9.13
N VAL A 250 0.05 -13.78 8.73
CA VAL A 250 -0.66 -14.68 9.65
C VAL A 250 0.30 -15.48 10.52
N ILE A 251 1.40 -16.01 9.97
CA ILE A 251 2.41 -16.75 10.73
C ILE A 251 3.09 -15.83 11.73
N SER A 252 3.51 -14.64 11.29
CA SER A 252 4.16 -13.65 12.17
C SER A 252 3.24 -13.24 13.33
N PHE A 253 1.94 -13.11 13.07
CA PHE A 253 0.94 -12.81 14.10
C PHE A 253 0.88 -13.91 15.16
N LYS A 254 0.80 -15.19 14.74
CA LYS A 254 0.80 -16.35 15.65
C LYS A 254 2.08 -16.47 16.47
N LEU A 255 3.21 -16.01 15.94
CA LEU A 255 4.47 -15.99 16.69
C LEU A 255 4.45 -14.94 17.79
N VAL A 256 3.96 -13.73 17.49
CA VAL A 256 3.83 -12.63 18.47
C VAL A 256 2.82 -12.99 19.56
N GLU A 257 1.69 -13.60 19.19
CA GLU A 257 0.69 -14.10 20.13
C GLU A 257 1.30 -15.10 21.13
N ARG A 258 1.99 -16.13 20.63
CA ARG A 258 2.68 -17.12 21.48
C ARG A 258 3.78 -16.52 22.36
N GLU A 259 4.51 -15.54 21.85
CA GLU A 259 5.54 -14.83 22.60
C GLU A 259 4.92 -14.04 23.77
N GLY A 260 3.78 -13.39 23.51
CA GLY A 260 3.02 -12.66 24.52
C GLY A 260 2.38 -13.54 25.60
N GLU A 261 1.84 -14.70 25.22
CA GLU A 261 1.33 -15.71 26.16
C GLU A 261 2.43 -16.23 27.10
N ARG A 262 3.64 -16.45 26.59
CA ARG A 262 4.77 -17.01 27.36
C ARG A 262 5.45 -15.99 28.27
N SER A 263 5.56 -14.75 27.82
CA SER A 263 6.28 -13.69 28.55
C SER A 263 5.42 -12.99 29.60
N GLY A 264 4.10 -13.17 29.58
CA GLY A 264 3.17 -12.45 30.43
C GLY A 264 3.11 -10.94 30.14
N SER A 265 3.87 -10.44 29.16
CA SER A 265 4.02 -9.01 28.89
C SER A 265 2.80 -8.39 28.22
N ILE A 266 1.88 -9.22 27.73
CA ILE A 266 0.56 -8.77 27.28
C ILE A 266 -0.32 -8.41 28.50
N TYR A 267 -0.08 -9.01 29.67
CA TYR A 267 -0.87 -8.85 30.90
C TYR A 267 -0.23 -7.92 31.96
N SER A 268 0.96 -7.39 31.69
CA SER A 268 1.67 -6.47 32.59
C SER A 268 1.80 -5.10 31.93
N SER A 269 0.70 -4.35 31.91
CA SER A 269 0.70 -2.90 31.65
C SER A 269 0.31 -2.18 32.92
#